data_AF-A0A924DWU7-F1
#
_entry.id   AF-A0A924DWU7-F1
#
_cell.length_a   1.000
_cell.length_b   1.000
_cell.length_c   1.000
_cell.angle_alpha   90.00
_cell.angle_beta   90.00
_cell.angle_gamma   90.00
#
_symmetry.space_group_name_H-M   'P 1'
#
loop_
_entity.id
_entity.type
_entity.pdbx_description
1 polymer ?
#
loop_
_entity_poly.entity_id
_entity_poly.type
_entity_poly.pdbx_seq_one_letter_code
_entity_poly.pdbx_strand_id
1 'polypeptide(L)'
;MSAASDIFDWSGSDLYTMLAVSRLATADAIHKSFRKLAKLHHPDRFPLDSPERGAAPERFIALVEAHARLSDRETRAEYDAELDLLERCRPGFYQIDIPPPPPVVLPADKPRRSYDEDDEEDAPVWDPTVTFAEVLADPQPRRGGTSEASKRSAANAYYTQGIRAYGYGEYGRAMSCFKAAMALDPSRKVSPYMWAKLTRYAYGFD
;
A
#
# COMPACT_ATOMS: atom_id res chain seq x y z
N MET A 1 -43.91 1.98 -25.49
CA MET A 1 -43.56 0.60 -25.07
C MET A 1 -42.04 0.50 -24.95
N SER A 2 -41.42 1.22 -24.01
CA SER A 2 -39.96 1.34 -23.87
C SER A 2 -39.60 1.06 -22.41
N ALA A 3 -39.32 -0.20 -22.09
CA ALA A 3 -38.92 -0.61 -20.73
C ALA A 3 -38.11 -1.93 -20.69
N ALA A 4 -37.91 -2.63 -21.82
CA ALA A 4 -37.24 -3.93 -21.84
C ALA A 4 -35.74 -3.84 -22.22
N SER A 5 -35.30 -2.72 -22.78
CA SER A 5 -33.91 -2.47 -23.16
C SER A 5 -33.04 -1.96 -22.02
N ASP A 6 -33.64 -1.46 -20.94
CA ASP A 6 -32.93 -0.73 -19.86
C ASP A 6 -32.38 -1.65 -18.76
N ILE A 7 -32.61 -2.96 -18.85
CA ILE A 7 -32.13 -3.95 -17.87
C ILE A 7 -30.71 -4.45 -18.21
N PHE A 8 -30.31 -4.35 -19.48
CA PHE A 8 -29.03 -4.88 -19.95
C PHE A 8 -27.98 -3.78 -20.02
N ASP A 9 -27.01 -3.86 -19.11
CA ASP A 9 -25.80 -3.04 -19.19
C ASP A 9 -24.82 -3.69 -20.17
N TRP A 10 -24.67 -3.07 -21.34
CA TRP A 10 -23.75 -3.52 -22.39
C TRP A 10 -22.34 -2.95 -22.23
N SER A 11 -22.08 -2.18 -21.17
CA SER A 11 -20.79 -1.51 -20.93
C SER A 11 -19.71 -2.41 -20.32
N GLY A 12 -20.02 -3.70 -20.06
CA GLY A 12 -19.04 -4.68 -19.56
C GLY A 12 -18.86 -4.69 -18.05
N SER A 13 -19.69 -3.96 -17.29
CA SER A 13 -19.61 -3.88 -15.83
C SER A 13 -19.79 -5.23 -15.13
N ASP A 14 -20.69 -6.08 -15.64
CA ASP A 14 -20.96 -7.42 -15.09
C ASP A 14 -21.34 -8.40 -16.21
N LEU A 15 -20.56 -9.47 -16.34
CA LEU A 15 -20.74 -10.49 -17.38
C LEU A 15 -21.99 -11.34 -17.15
N TYR A 16 -22.41 -11.51 -15.88
CA TYR A 16 -23.59 -12.30 -15.53
C TYR A 16 -24.88 -11.56 -15.92
N THR A 17 -24.96 -10.26 -15.65
CA THR A 17 -26.09 -9.43 -16.07
C THR A 17 -26.19 -9.32 -17.58
N MET A 18 -25.05 -9.23 -18.28
CA MET A 18 -25.01 -9.23 -19.75
C MET A 18 -25.61 -10.51 -20.36
N LEU A 19 -25.34 -11.68 -19.77
CA LEU A 19 -25.91 -12.96 -20.18
C LEU A 19 -27.31 -13.25 -19.60
N ALA A 20 -27.89 -12.30 -18.85
CA ALA A 20 -29.18 -12.45 -18.16
C ALA A 20 -29.23 -13.65 -17.19
N VAL A 21 -28.11 -13.98 -16.56
CA VAL A 21 -27.97 -15.14 -15.67
C VAL A 21 -27.57 -14.70 -14.28
N SER A 22 -27.93 -15.50 -13.28
CA SER A 22 -27.43 -15.33 -11.92
C SER A 22 -25.98 -15.80 -11.82
N ARG A 23 -25.20 -15.25 -10.89
CA ARG A 23 -23.87 -15.74 -10.49
C ARG A 23 -23.89 -17.23 -10.07
N LEU A 24 -25.03 -17.72 -9.56
CA LEU A 24 -25.25 -19.12 -9.19
C LEU A 24 -25.66 -20.03 -10.35
N ALA A 25 -25.72 -19.51 -11.59
CA ALA A 25 -26.14 -20.28 -12.75
C ALA A 25 -25.10 -21.38 -13.10
N THR A 26 -25.61 -22.53 -13.52
CA THR A 26 -24.79 -23.64 -14.03
C THR A 26 -24.26 -23.33 -15.43
N ALA A 27 -23.19 -24.01 -15.86
CA ALA A 27 -22.63 -23.85 -17.20
C ALA A 27 -23.68 -24.09 -18.31
N ASP A 28 -24.58 -25.04 -18.11
CA ASP A 28 -25.67 -25.32 -19.05
C ASP A 28 -26.66 -24.15 -19.17
N ALA A 29 -26.96 -23.47 -18.06
CA ALA A 29 -27.82 -22.30 -18.06
C ALA A 29 -27.17 -21.13 -18.80
N ILE A 30 -25.86 -20.93 -18.63
CA ILE A 30 -25.05 -19.93 -19.34
C ILE A 30 -25.05 -20.22 -20.86
N HIS A 31 -24.83 -21.48 -21.26
CA HIS A 31 -24.89 -21.87 -22.67
C HIS A 31 -26.29 -21.69 -23.28
N LYS A 32 -27.33 -21.97 -22.50
CA LYS A 32 -28.72 -21.81 -22.96
C LYS A 32 -29.10 -20.34 -23.11
N SER A 33 -28.66 -19.46 -22.21
CA SER A 33 -28.93 -18.02 -22.31
C SER A 33 -28.16 -17.40 -23.48
N PHE A 34 -26.87 -17.73 -23.64
CA PHE A 34 -26.05 -17.27 -24.76
C PHE A 34 -26.69 -17.61 -26.11
N ARG A 35 -27.10 -18.88 -26.33
CA ARG A 35 -27.75 -19.29 -27.59
C ARG A 35 -29.06 -18.54 -27.88
N LYS A 36 -29.81 -18.14 -26.84
CA LYS A 36 -31.04 -17.35 -26.99
C LYS A 36 -30.70 -15.90 -27.37
N LEU A 37 -29.76 -15.29 -26.67
CA LEU A 37 -29.35 -13.90 -26.88
C LEU A 37 -28.63 -13.72 -28.22
N ALA A 38 -27.76 -14.67 -28.61
CA ALA A 38 -27.08 -14.67 -29.89
C ALA A 38 -28.07 -14.67 -31.07
N LYS A 39 -29.17 -15.44 -30.99
CA LYS A 39 -30.23 -15.42 -32.01
C LYS A 39 -31.00 -14.10 -32.03
N LEU A 40 -31.17 -13.47 -30.87
CA LEU A 40 -31.90 -12.21 -30.76
C LEU A 40 -31.09 -11.04 -31.33
N HIS A 41 -29.79 -11.02 -31.06
CA HIS A 41 -28.85 -9.94 -31.42
C HIS A 41 -27.99 -10.24 -32.65
N HIS A 42 -28.26 -11.31 -33.39
CA HIS A 42 -27.52 -11.63 -34.60
C HIS A 42 -27.68 -10.50 -35.65
N PRO A 43 -26.60 -10.03 -36.29
CA PRO A 43 -26.65 -8.92 -37.25
C PRO A 43 -27.55 -9.21 -38.46
N ASP A 44 -27.72 -10.48 -38.83
CA ASP A 44 -28.60 -10.93 -39.93
C ASP A 44 -30.10 -10.72 -39.64
N ARG A 45 -30.49 -10.58 -38.36
CA ARG A 45 -31.89 -10.45 -37.97
C ARG A 45 -32.40 -9.01 -38.10
N PHE A 46 -31.51 -8.02 -38.24
CA PHE A 46 -31.88 -6.61 -38.29
C PHE A 46 -31.95 -6.10 -39.74
N PRO A 47 -33.09 -5.54 -40.17
CA PRO A 47 -33.22 -4.95 -41.51
C PRO A 47 -32.28 -3.75 -41.68
N LEU A 48 -31.92 -3.43 -42.93
CA LEU A 48 -30.93 -2.41 -43.30
C LEU A 48 -31.22 -1.01 -42.74
N ASP A 49 -32.49 -0.65 -42.56
CA ASP A 49 -32.93 0.68 -42.08
C ASP A 49 -33.16 0.78 -40.56
N SER A 50 -32.84 -0.26 -39.78
CA SER A 50 -33.04 -0.19 -38.33
C SER A 50 -31.87 0.53 -37.63
N PRO A 51 -32.12 1.52 -36.76
CA PRO A 51 -31.07 2.14 -35.94
C PRO A 51 -30.38 1.15 -35.00
N GLU A 52 -31.03 0.01 -34.71
CA GLU A 52 -30.49 -1.06 -33.86
C GLU A 52 -29.39 -1.87 -34.55
N ARG A 53 -29.30 -1.81 -35.88
CA ARG A 53 -28.27 -2.51 -36.66
C ARG A 53 -26.86 -1.99 -36.36
N GLY A 54 -26.72 -0.69 -36.05
CA GLY A 54 -25.44 -0.11 -35.66
C GLY A 54 -24.92 -0.69 -34.34
N ALA A 55 -25.81 -0.93 -33.37
CA ALA A 55 -25.47 -1.45 -32.05
C ALA A 55 -25.47 -2.99 -31.96
N ALA A 56 -26.12 -3.68 -32.90
CA ALA A 56 -26.16 -5.15 -32.96
C ALA A 56 -24.76 -5.83 -32.97
N PRO A 57 -23.77 -5.41 -33.79
CA PRO A 57 -22.45 -6.02 -33.79
C PRO A 57 -21.71 -5.82 -32.47
N GLU A 58 -21.78 -4.63 -31.87
CA GLU A 58 -21.14 -4.33 -30.58
C GLU A 58 -21.71 -5.20 -29.46
N ARG A 59 -23.05 -5.31 -29.40
CA ARG A 59 -23.74 -6.19 -28.44
C ARG A 59 -23.37 -7.66 -28.64
N PHE A 60 -23.23 -8.10 -29.88
CA PHE A 60 -22.84 -9.47 -30.20
C PHE A 60 -21.39 -9.76 -29.76
N ILE A 61 -20.47 -8.81 -29.99
CA ILE A 61 -19.08 -8.93 -29.53
C ILE A 61 -19.03 -9.05 -28.00
N ALA A 62 -19.76 -8.17 -27.28
CA ALA A 62 -19.84 -8.21 -25.82
C ALA A 62 -20.42 -9.56 -25.31
N LEU A 63 -21.46 -10.08 -25.96
CA LEU A 63 -22.05 -11.40 -25.67
C LEU A 63 -21.04 -12.55 -25.80
N VAL A 64 -20.23 -12.52 -26.86
CA VAL A 64 -19.20 -13.54 -27.11
C VAL A 64 -18.08 -13.44 -26.07
N GLU A 65 -17.65 -12.22 -25.72
CA GLU A 65 -16.64 -11.98 -24.69
C GLU A 65 -17.09 -12.48 -23.32
N ALA A 66 -18.32 -12.15 -22.91
CA ALA A 66 -18.90 -12.64 -21.66
C ALA A 66 -19.00 -14.18 -21.63
N HIS A 67 -19.42 -14.81 -22.73
CA HIS A 67 -19.48 -16.26 -22.83
C HIS A 67 -18.09 -16.89 -22.79
N ALA A 68 -17.09 -16.32 -23.46
CA ALA A 68 -15.72 -16.82 -23.45
C ALA A 68 -15.14 -16.87 -22.02
N ARG A 69 -15.39 -15.83 -21.21
CA ARG A 69 -14.90 -15.77 -19.82
C ARG A 69 -15.71 -16.60 -18.82
N LEU A 70 -17.00 -16.83 -19.07
CA LEU A 70 -17.87 -17.61 -18.17
C LEU A 70 -18.03 -19.08 -18.55
N SER A 71 -17.61 -19.49 -19.75
CA SER A 71 -17.74 -20.86 -20.25
C SER A 71 -16.72 -21.82 -19.67
N ASP A 72 -15.49 -21.36 -19.46
CA ASP A 72 -14.44 -22.17 -18.84
C ASP A 72 -14.44 -22.01 -17.31
N ARG A 73 -14.11 -23.10 -16.62
CA ARG A 73 -14.19 -23.15 -15.16
C ARG A 73 -13.08 -22.33 -14.50
N GLU A 74 -11.89 -22.29 -15.08
CA GLU A 74 -10.73 -21.58 -14.53
C GLU A 74 -10.94 -20.07 -14.66
N THR A 75 -11.27 -19.61 -15.87
CA THR A 75 -11.51 -18.18 -16.15
C THR A 75 -12.73 -17.65 -15.41
N ARG A 76 -13.77 -18.47 -15.20
CA ARG A 76 -14.91 -18.11 -14.35
C ARG A 76 -14.50 -17.96 -12.88
N ALA A 77 -13.66 -18.84 -12.36
CA ALA A 77 -13.21 -18.77 -10.97
C ALA A 77 -12.35 -17.51 -10.73
N GLU A 78 -11.48 -17.15 -11.68
CA GLU A 78 -10.73 -15.90 -11.65
C GLU A 78 -11.66 -14.69 -11.63
N TYR A 79 -12.65 -14.66 -12.51
CA TYR A 79 -13.63 -13.58 -12.57
C TYR A 79 -14.48 -13.48 -11.30
N ASP A 80 -14.90 -14.61 -10.73
CA ASP A 80 -15.63 -14.65 -9.46
C ASP A 80 -14.76 -14.15 -8.29
N ALA A 81 -13.45 -14.40 -8.32
CA ALA A 81 -12.51 -13.88 -7.33
C ALA A 81 -12.27 -12.37 -7.49
N GLU A 82 -12.14 -11.86 -8.73
CA GLU A 82 -12.08 -10.43 -9.02
C GLU A 82 -13.34 -9.71 -8.50
N LEU A 83 -14.52 -10.28 -8.75
CA LEU A 83 -15.79 -9.76 -8.23
C LEU A 83 -15.84 -9.75 -6.70
N ASP A 84 -15.42 -10.84 -6.04
CA ASP A 84 -15.36 -10.90 -4.56
C ASP A 84 -14.41 -9.85 -3.99
N LEU A 85 -13.25 -9.63 -4.62
CA LEU A 85 -12.30 -8.59 -4.22
C LEU A 85 -12.88 -7.18 -4.40
N LEU A 86 -13.59 -6.92 -5.50
CA LEU A 86 -14.26 -5.64 -5.74
C LEU A 86 -15.39 -5.40 -4.74
N GLU A 87 -16.15 -6.43 -4.38
CA GLU A 87 -17.19 -6.38 -3.36
C GLU A 87 -16.59 -6.11 -1.96
N ARG A 88 -15.44 -6.74 -1.64
CA ARG A 88 -14.71 -6.54 -0.37
C ARG A 88 -14.03 -5.19 -0.26
N CYS A 89 -13.60 -4.62 -1.38
CA CYS A 89 -12.98 -3.29 -1.47
C CYS A 89 -13.98 -2.16 -1.75
N ARG A 90 -15.28 -2.45 -1.78
CA ARG A 90 -16.31 -1.44 -2.02
C ARG A 90 -16.23 -0.38 -0.91
N PRO A 91 -15.90 0.89 -1.21
CA PRO A 91 -15.77 1.92 -0.19
C PRO A 91 -17.14 2.14 0.45
N GLY A 92 -17.28 1.68 1.69
CA GLY A 92 -18.55 1.71 2.43
C GLY A 92 -18.85 0.47 3.26
N PHE A 93 -18.15 -0.66 3.08
CA PHE A 93 -18.41 -1.86 3.89
C PHE A 93 -17.60 -1.94 5.20
N TYR A 94 -16.65 -1.04 5.43
CA TYR A 94 -16.05 -0.82 6.75
C TYR A 94 -16.90 0.14 7.59
N GLN A 95 -18.20 -0.14 7.72
CA GLN A 95 -18.85 0.05 9.02
C GLN A 95 -18.46 -1.16 9.87
N ILE A 96 -17.17 -1.24 10.23
CA ILE A 96 -16.88 -1.93 11.46
C ILE A 96 -17.56 -1.05 12.50
N ASP A 97 -18.63 -1.52 13.13
CA ASP A 97 -19.12 -0.95 14.37
C ASP A 97 -18.01 -1.15 15.41
N ILE A 98 -16.91 -0.40 15.28
CA ILE A 98 -15.92 -0.25 16.33
C ILE A 98 -16.68 0.59 17.34
N PRO A 99 -17.15 0.00 18.46
CA PRO A 99 -17.78 0.80 19.48
C PRO A 99 -16.81 1.94 19.81
N PRO A 100 -17.28 3.19 19.94
CA PRO A 100 -16.40 4.28 20.30
C PRO A 100 -15.59 3.82 21.52
N PRO A 101 -14.26 4.01 21.53
CA PRO A 101 -13.45 3.58 22.66
C PRO A 101 -14.13 4.10 23.92
N PRO A 102 -14.27 3.27 24.97
CA PRO A 102 -14.91 3.74 26.20
C PRO A 102 -14.20 5.03 26.62
N PRO A 103 -14.95 6.04 27.10
CA PRO A 103 -14.35 7.30 27.51
C PRO A 103 -13.20 6.98 28.44
N VAL A 104 -12.00 7.46 28.11
CA VAL A 104 -10.81 7.24 28.92
C VAL A 104 -11.09 7.88 30.27
N VAL A 105 -11.44 7.07 31.27
CA VAL A 105 -11.51 7.51 32.66
C VAL A 105 -10.07 7.72 33.08
N LEU A 106 -9.54 8.92 32.85
CA LEU A 106 -8.26 9.31 33.44
C LEU A 106 -8.46 9.21 34.97
N PRO A 107 -7.67 8.40 35.69
CA PRO A 107 -7.76 8.35 37.13
C PRO A 107 -7.54 9.77 37.67
N ALA A 108 -8.52 10.28 38.41
CA ALA A 108 -8.58 11.67 38.86
C ALA A 108 -7.30 12.12 39.59
N ASP A 109 -6.62 11.18 40.24
CA ASP A 109 -5.48 11.47 41.13
C ASP A 109 -4.19 10.78 40.69
N LYS A 110 -3.91 10.73 39.38
CA LYS A 110 -2.50 10.68 38.99
C LYS A 110 -2.03 12.13 38.90
N PRO A 111 -1.23 12.63 39.86
CA PRO A 111 -0.61 13.92 39.67
C PRO A 111 0.08 13.86 38.31
N ARG A 112 -0.21 14.84 37.43
CA ARG A 112 0.74 15.15 36.35
C ARG A 112 2.09 15.16 37.06
N ARG A 113 3.04 14.34 36.60
CA ARG A 113 4.43 14.44 37.03
C ARG A 113 4.72 15.94 36.97
N SER A 114 4.80 16.59 38.13
CA SER A 114 5.22 17.97 38.18
C SER A 114 6.60 17.90 37.55
N TYR A 115 6.76 18.60 36.44
CA TYR A 115 8.10 19.01 36.10
C TYR A 115 8.52 19.82 37.31
N ASP A 116 9.45 19.28 38.10
CA ASP A 116 10.12 20.10 39.10
C ASP A 116 10.70 21.26 38.28
N GLU A 117 10.41 22.51 38.66
CA GLU A 117 10.79 23.71 37.89
C GLU A 117 12.32 23.81 37.67
N ASP A 118 13.09 22.96 38.37
CA ASP A 118 14.52 22.75 38.16
C ASP A 118 14.87 22.07 36.81
N ASP A 119 13.92 21.43 36.10
CA ASP A 119 14.11 20.85 34.75
C ASP A 119 13.96 21.89 33.63
N GLU A 120 13.47 23.11 33.93
CA GLU A 120 13.21 24.15 32.92
C GLU A 120 14.46 24.99 32.58
N GLU A 121 15.45 25.01 33.48
CA GLU A 121 16.74 25.70 33.29
C GLU A 121 17.65 25.03 32.24
N ASP A 122 17.43 23.75 31.93
CA ASP A 122 18.18 23.00 30.91
C ASP A 122 17.37 22.76 29.62
N ALA A 123 16.18 23.35 29.49
CA ALA A 123 15.40 23.26 28.27
C ALA A 123 16.13 24.00 27.14
N PRO A 124 16.49 23.32 26.03
CA PRO A 124 17.21 23.98 24.95
C PRO A 124 16.33 25.08 24.35
N VAL A 125 16.77 26.33 24.52
CA VAL A 125 16.14 27.48 23.87
C VAL A 125 16.14 27.19 22.37
N TRP A 126 14.95 27.11 21.79
CA TRP A 126 14.80 26.97 20.36
C TRP A 126 15.37 28.23 19.70
N ASP A 127 16.57 28.12 19.14
CA ASP A 127 17.17 29.16 18.32
C ASP A 127 16.75 28.92 16.86
N PRO A 128 15.84 29.74 16.31
CA PRO A 128 15.35 29.57 14.95
C PRO A 128 16.41 29.92 13.89
N THR A 129 17.57 30.46 14.29
CA THR A 129 18.68 30.75 13.38
C THR A 129 19.65 29.58 13.24
N VAL A 130 19.59 28.59 14.15
CA VAL A 130 20.38 27.36 14.03
C VAL A 130 19.85 26.57 12.84
N THR A 131 20.72 26.40 11.85
CA THR A 131 20.37 25.67 10.63
C THR A 131 20.40 24.17 10.90
N PHE A 132 19.59 23.41 10.17
CA PHE A 132 19.55 21.94 10.27
C PHE A 132 20.93 21.29 10.05
N ALA A 133 21.82 21.96 9.30
CA ALA A 133 23.19 21.52 9.08
C ALA A 133 24.06 21.63 10.34
N GLU A 134 23.86 22.66 11.16
CA GLU A 134 24.56 22.85 12.45
C GLU A 134 24.06 21.88 13.51
N VAL A 135 22.75 21.60 13.56
CA VAL A 135 22.18 20.54 14.42
C VAL A 135 22.76 19.16 14.10
N LEU A 136 23.11 18.91 12.84
CA LEU A 136 23.72 17.66 12.39
C LEU A 136 25.25 17.61 12.59
N ALA A 137 25.90 18.74 12.92
CA ALA A 137 27.34 18.83 13.05
C ALA A 137 27.85 18.42 14.44
N ASP A 138 27.04 18.56 15.50
CA ASP A 138 27.42 18.17 16.86
C ASP A 138 26.45 17.10 17.44
N PRO A 139 26.73 15.80 17.23
CA PRO A 139 25.90 14.73 17.75
C PRO A 139 26.25 14.48 19.22
N GLN A 140 26.05 15.46 20.11
CA GLN A 140 26.20 15.19 21.53
C GLN A 140 25.08 14.27 22.00
N PRO A 141 25.38 13.14 22.67
CA PRO A 141 24.36 12.40 23.39
C PRO A 141 23.86 13.28 24.54
N ARG A 142 22.58 13.63 24.50
CA ARG A 142 21.90 14.38 25.56
C ARG A 142 22.17 13.73 26.91
N ARG A 143 22.63 14.53 27.90
CA ARG A 143 22.84 14.08 29.28
C ARG A 143 21.53 13.49 29.81
N GLY A 144 21.57 12.24 30.24
CA GLY A 144 20.42 11.57 30.87
C GLY A 144 20.10 10.22 30.26
N GLY A 145 20.92 9.21 30.57
CA GLY A 145 20.58 7.83 30.25
C GLY A 145 21.79 6.92 30.30
N THR A 146 22.22 6.54 31.51
CA THR A 146 23.19 5.45 31.72
C THR A 146 22.60 4.07 31.38
N SER A 147 21.38 4.00 30.83
CA SER A 147 20.73 2.75 30.46
C SER A 147 21.35 2.17 29.19
N GLU A 148 21.48 0.84 29.17
CA GLU A 148 21.94 0.09 28.00
C GLU A 148 21.07 0.34 26.76
N ALA A 149 19.79 0.66 26.97
CA ALA A 149 18.87 1.08 25.92
C ALA A 149 19.26 2.41 25.28
N SER A 150 19.78 3.36 26.06
CA SER A 150 20.27 4.65 25.57
C SER A 150 21.52 4.48 24.68
N LYS A 151 22.46 3.62 25.10
CA LYS A 151 23.65 3.28 24.29
C LYS A 151 23.27 2.61 22.97
N ARG A 152 22.30 1.69 22.98
CA ARG A 152 21.77 1.06 21.75
C ARG A 152 21.08 2.05 20.82
N SER A 153 20.32 2.99 21.38
CA SER A 153 19.66 4.06 20.60
C SER A 153 20.70 4.99 19.96
N ALA A 154 21.72 5.41 20.72
CA ALA A 154 22.84 6.18 20.21
C ALA A 154 23.61 5.43 19.12
N ALA A 155 23.89 4.12 19.31
CA ALA A 155 24.50 3.28 18.29
C ALA A 155 23.66 3.20 17.01
N ASN A 156 22.32 3.14 17.13
CA ASN A 156 21.38 3.16 16.01
C ASN A 156 21.42 4.47 15.21
N ALA A 157 21.55 5.60 15.89
CA ALA A 157 21.72 6.89 15.24
C ALA A 157 23.00 6.91 14.38
N TYR A 158 24.15 6.56 14.96
CA TYR A 158 25.43 6.53 14.23
C TYR A 158 25.44 5.54 13.06
N TYR A 159 24.86 4.36 13.23
CA TYR A 159 24.79 3.38 12.14
C TYR A 159 23.94 3.89 10.97
N THR A 160 22.81 4.54 11.26
CA THR A 160 21.93 5.11 10.23
C THR A 160 22.62 6.26 9.49
N GLN A 161 23.37 7.10 10.22
CA GLN A 161 24.21 8.15 9.62
C GLN A 161 25.31 7.55 8.72
N GLY A 162 25.95 6.46 9.16
CA GLY A 162 26.96 5.75 8.38
C GLY A 162 26.44 5.20 7.05
N ILE A 163 25.23 4.63 7.05
CA ILE A 163 24.58 4.14 5.82
C ILE A 163 24.23 5.28 4.86
N ARG A 164 23.74 6.42 5.37
CA ARG A 164 23.48 7.60 4.56
C ARG A 164 24.76 8.15 3.93
N ALA A 165 25.82 8.33 4.73
CA ALA A 165 27.12 8.80 4.25
C ALA A 165 27.72 7.84 3.20
N TYR A 166 27.56 6.52 3.39
CA TYR A 166 27.98 5.53 2.40
C TYR A 166 27.23 5.68 1.07
N GLY A 167 25.91 5.95 1.12
CA GLY A 167 25.10 6.23 -0.07
C GLY A 167 25.51 7.50 -0.82
N TYR A 168 25.99 8.52 -0.10
CA TYR A 168 26.53 9.76 -0.68
C TYR A 168 27.98 9.63 -1.19
N GLY A 169 28.63 8.48 -1.00
CA GLY A 169 30.03 8.29 -1.38
C GLY A 169 31.03 8.94 -0.41
N GLU A 170 30.57 9.46 0.73
CA GLU A 170 31.42 10.02 1.80
C GLU A 170 32.00 8.90 2.67
N TYR A 171 32.88 8.07 2.09
CA TYR A 171 33.39 6.86 2.75
C TYR A 171 34.16 7.13 4.05
N GLY A 172 34.84 8.28 4.15
CA GLY A 172 35.50 8.71 5.38
C GLY A 172 34.53 8.95 6.54
N ARG A 173 33.44 9.69 6.29
CA ARG A 173 32.38 9.94 7.29
C ARG A 173 31.59 8.68 7.61
N ALA A 174 31.32 7.84 6.62
CA ALA A 174 30.68 6.55 6.84
C ALA A 174 31.51 5.66 7.79
N MET A 175 32.84 5.59 7.58
CA MET A 175 33.73 4.78 8.41
C MET A 175 33.81 5.29 9.86
N SER A 176 33.84 6.60 10.09
CA SER A 176 33.84 7.15 11.45
C SER A 176 32.53 6.86 12.18
N CYS A 177 31.39 7.01 11.51
CA CYS A 177 30.07 6.70 12.07
C CYS A 177 29.93 5.21 12.43
N PHE A 178 30.41 4.29 11.58
CA PHE A 178 30.37 2.86 11.90
C PHE A 178 31.29 2.47 13.06
N LYS A 179 32.48 3.09 13.16
CA LYS A 179 33.36 2.90 14.32
C LYS A 179 32.70 3.38 15.62
N ALA A 180 32.04 4.55 15.59
CA ALA A 180 31.30 5.07 16.73
C ALA A 180 30.14 4.14 17.13
N ALA A 181 29.40 3.60 16.15
CA ALA A 181 28.32 2.65 16.41
C ALA A 181 28.81 1.35 17.07
N MET A 182 29.93 0.78 16.60
CA MET A 182 30.53 -0.44 17.17
C MET A 182 31.16 -0.22 18.55
N ALA A 183 31.66 1.00 18.82
CA ALA A 183 32.18 1.35 20.14
C ALA A 183 31.07 1.40 21.21
N LEU A 184 29.86 1.80 20.83
CA LEU A 184 28.70 1.85 21.71
C LEU A 184 27.99 0.49 21.83
N ASP A 185 27.94 -0.29 20.76
CA ASP A 185 27.36 -1.63 20.74
C ASP A 185 28.26 -2.63 19.97
N PRO A 186 29.11 -3.39 20.68
CA PRO A 186 30.00 -4.37 20.08
C PRO A 186 29.28 -5.53 19.37
N SER A 187 27.98 -5.73 19.62
CA SER A 187 27.20 -6.77 18.94
C SER A 187 26.90 -6.43 17.48
N ARG A 188 27.01 -5.15 17.12
CA ARG A 188 26.65 -4.65 15.79
C ARG A 188 27.78 -4.89 14.80
N LYS A 189 27.42 -5.46 13.65
CA LYS A 189 28.37 -5.79 12.58
C LYS A 189 28.05 -5.01 11.32
N VAL A 190 29.09 -4.48 10.69
CA VAL A 190 29.03 -3.98 9.31
C VAL A 190 29.40 -5.14 8.39
N SER A 191 28.76 -5.23 7.21
CA SER A 191 29.10 -6.26 6.21
C SER A 191 30.58 -6.21 5.86
N PRO A 192 31.31 -7.35 5.81
CA PRO A 192 32.72 -7.40 5.44
C PRO A 192 33.01 -6.74 4.08
N TYR A 193 32.10 -6.90 3.12
CA TYR A 193 32.19 -6.25 1.81
C TYR A 193 32.14 -4.72 1.93
N MET A 194 31.19 -4.22 2.71
CA MET A 194 31.04 -2.78 2.94
C MET A 194 32.25 -2.22 3.69
N TRP A 195 32.80 -2.96 4.67
CA TRP A 195 33.99 -2.56 5.40
C TRP A 195 35.23 -2.50 4.51
N ALA A 196 35.47 -3.52 3.69
CA ALA A 196 36.58 -3.55 2.74
C ALA A 196 36.50 -2.39 1.74
N LYS A 197 35.29 -2.08 1.26
CA LYS A 197 35.03 -0.94 0.39
C LYS A 197 35.33 0.38 1.09
N LEU A 198 34.81 0.57 2.31
CA LEU A 198 35.08 1.75 3.13
C LEU A 198 36.57 1.95 3.37
N THR A 199 37.32 0.90 3.73
CA THR A 199 38.76 1.01 3.96
C THR A 199 39.53 1.37 2.70
N ARG A 200 39.13 0.82 1.54
CA ARG A 200 39.76 1.14 0.26
C ARG A 200 39.60 2.62 -0.10
N TYR A 201 38.35 3.10 -0.08
CA TYR A 201 38.03 4.46 -0.54
C TYR A 201 38.24 5.55 0.53
N ALA A 202 38.20 5.22 1.82
CA ALA A 202 38.43 6.20 2.89
C ALA A 202 39.93 6.50 3.10
N TYR A 203 40.82 5.54 2.86
CA TYR A 203 42.27 5.71 3.03
C TYR A 203 43.02 5.95 1.72
N GLY A 204 42.32 6.05 0.58
CA GLY A 204 42.92 6.39 -0.71
C GLY A 204 43.88 5.33 -1.26
N PHE A 205 43.63 4.05 -1.00
CA PHE A 205 44.34 2.97 -1.70
C PHE A 205 43.70 2.78 -3.08
N ASP A 206 44.26 3.44 -4.08
CA ASP A 206 44.02 3.15 -5.51
C ASP A 206 44.51 1.74 -5.87
#